data_AF-A0A8J2N8X4-F1
#
_entry.id   AF-A0A8J2N8X4-F1
#
_cell.length_a   1.000
_cell.length_b   1.000
_cell.length_c   1.000
_cell.angle_alpha   90.00
_cell.angle_beta   90.00
_cell.angle_gamma   90.00
#
_symmetry.space_group_name_H-M   'P 1'
#
loop_
_entity.id
_entity.type
_entity.pdbx_description
1 polymer ?
#
loop_
_entity_poly.entity_id
_entity_poly.type
_entity_poly.pdbx_seq_one_letter_code
_entity_poly.pdbx_strand_id
1 'polypeptide(L)'
;MQSKQLMPILTYHSPGTIPSPLQPGIVSNCDEFYLVKPGDICVDIASAKDIPLEDFLAWNPQAGDTCANLLADAYACISVTGHTPTPTKPSNGIETPRPIQDGMVDNCNKFHFVESGETCPAIQEEYEVSLEDLVKWSEYPRVLNTALKMMANVVCACA
;
A
#
# COMPACT_ATOMS: atom_id res chain seq x y z
N MET A 1 -49.57 21.62 14.80
CA MET A 1 -49.32 20.26 14.28
C MET A 1 -48.12 20.31 13.34
N GLN A 2 -46.91 20.11 13.84
CA GLN A 2 -45.80 19.71 12.98
C GLN A 2 -45.06 18.59 13.70
N SER A 3 -45.13 17.43 13.07
CA SER A 3 -44.64 16.14 13.56
C SER A 3 -43.13 16.19 13.72
N LYS A 4 -42.64 15.90 14.92
CA LYS A 4 -41.25 15.52 15.13
C LYS A 4 -41.08 14.10 14.60
N GLN A 5 -40.69 13.98 13.34
CA GLN A 5 -40.20 12.73 12.79
C GLN A 5 -38.79 12.50 13.35
N LEU A 6 -38.64 11.50 14.23
CA LEU A 6 -37.32 10.97 14.59
C LEU A 6 -36.69 10.37 13.32
N MET A 7 -35.49 10.83 12.95
CA MET A 7 -34.65 10.17 11.95
C MET A 7 -33.75 9.12 12.62
N PRO A 8 -33.45 8.00 11.95
CA PRO A 8 -32.63 6.92 12.49
C PRO A 8 -31.17 7.35 12.65
N ILE A 9 -30.53 6.80 13.69
CA ILE A 9 -29.14 7.08 14.08
C ILE A 9 -28.21 6.50 12.99
N LEU A 10 -27.80 7.33 12.04
CA LEU A 10 -26.51 7.14 11.39
C LEU A 10 -25.48 7.85 12.26
N THR A 11 -24.42 7.16 12.66
CA THR A 11 -23.31 7.71 13.43
C THR A 11 -22.72 8.91 12.69
N TYR A 12 -23.13 10.11 13.07
CA TYR A 12 -22.51 11.36 12.61
C TYR A 12 -21.09 11.40 13.16
N HIS A 13 -20.11 11.04 12.33
CA HIS A 13 -18.75 11.52 12.52
C HIS A 13 -18.82 13.05 12.55
N SER A 14 -18.34 13.64 13.64
CA SER A 14 -18.23 15.09 13.77
C SER A 14 -17.47 15.63 12.55
N PRO A 15 -17.79 16.83 12.02
CA PRO A 15 -16.98 17.43 10.97
C PRO A 15 -15.59 17.69 11.54
N GLY A 16 -14.69 16.74 11.34
CA GLY A 16 -13.27 16.87 11.63
C GLY A 16 -12.78 18.10 10.88
N THR A 17 -12.07 18.98 11.59
CA THR A 17 -11.44 20.12 10.93
C THR A 17 -10.49 19.57 9.87
N ILE A 18 -10.73 19.90 8.61
CA ILE A 18 -9.83 19.52 7.51
C ILE A 18 -8.46 20.16 7.81
N PRO A 19 -7.38 19.36 7.91
CA PRO A 19 -6.07 19.89 8.24
C PRO A 19 -5.50 20.72 7.08
N SER A 20 -4.47 21.52 7.36
CA SER A 20 -3.86 22.40 6.36
C SER A 20 -2.34 22.47 6.58
N PRO A 21 -1.52 22.47 5.51
CA PRO A 21 -1.90 22.34 4.10
C PRO A 21 -2.17 20.89 3.68
N LEU A 22 -2.98 20.66 2.65
CA LEU A 22 -3.21 19.32 2.08
C LEU A 22 -2.25 19.05 0.92
N GLN A 23 -2.01 17.76 0.61
CA GLN A 23 -1.40 17.37 -0.66
C GLN A 23 -2.25 17.93 -1.83
N PRO A 24 -1.61 18.43 -2.90
CA PRO A 24 -2.33 18.84 -4.10
C PRO A 24 -3.17 17.69 -4.66
N GLY A 25 -4.39 17.98 -5.10
CA GLY A 25 -5.24 16.97 -5.74
C GLY A 25 -5.67 15.80 -4.85
N ILE A 26 -5.52 15.90 -3.52
CA ILE A 26 -6.07 14.93 -2.56
C ILE A 26 -7.56 14.69 -2.81
N VAL A 27 -8.02 13.46 -2.65
CA VAL A 27 -9.43 13.10 -2.85
C VAL A 27 -10.36 13.81 -1.86
N SER A 28 -11.57 14.15 -2.31
CA SER A 28 -12.53 14.93 -1.52
C SER A 28 -13.27 14.12 -0.45
N ASN A 29 -13.28 12.80 -0.56
CA ASN A 29 -13.86 11.87 0.41
C ASN A 29 -12.85 11.32 1.42
N CYS A 30 -11.70 11.99 1.58
CA CYS A 30 -10.72 11.64 2.58
C CYS A 30 -11.27 11.86 3.99
N ASP A 31 -11.17 10.86 4.87
CA ASP A 31 -11.63 10.94 6.26
C ASP A 31 -10.53 10.67 7.30
N GLU A 32 -9.35 10.20 6.89
CA GLU A 32 -8.14 10.15 7.73
C GLU A 32 -6.91 10.72 7.01
N PHE A 33 -6.11 11.51 7.73
CA PHE A 33 -4.98 12.26 7.19
C PHE A 33 -3.66 11.92 7.88
N TYR A 34 -2.57 11.89 7.12
CA TYR A 34 -1.20 11.73 7.60
C TYR A 34 -0.36 12.96 7.24
N LEU A 35 0.31 13.57 8.23
CA LEU A 35 1.26 14.65 7.98
C LEU A 35 2.58 14.07 7.45
N VAL A 36 2.87 14.33 6.18
CA VAL A 36 4.09 13.85 5.52
C VAL A 36 5.31 14.52 6.15
N LYS A 37 6.26 13.72 6.61
CA LYS A 37 7.52 14.21 7.19
C LYS A 37 8.60 14.31 6.10
N PRO A 38 9.62 15.16 6.30
CA PRO A 38 10.80 15.15 5.43
C PRO A 38 11.44 13.76 5.37
N GLY A 39 11.60 13.24 4.15
CA GLY A 39 12.18 11.92 3.89
C GLY A 39 11.17 10.77 3.82
N ASP A 40 9.89 11.01 4.13
CA ASP A 40 8.85 10.02 3.91
C ASP A 40 8.66 9.76 2.40
N ILE A 41 8.41 8.49 2.06
CA ILE A 41 8.00 8.06 0.72
C ILE A 41 6.67 7.31 0.81
N CYS A 42 5.93 7.26 -0.31
CA CYS A 42 4.55 6.76 -0.37
C CYS A 42 4.45 5.31 0.14
N VAL A 43 5.42 4.48 -0.22
CA VAL A 43 5.45 3.07 0.18
C VAL A 43 5.63 2.90 1.69
N ASP A 44 6.41 3.77 2.34
CA ASP A 44 6.64 3.71 3.78
C ASP A 44 5.40 4.18 4.55
N ILE A 45 4.75 5.25 4.08
CA ILE A 45 3.49 5.74 4.67
C ILE A 45 2.39 4.69 4.52
N ALA A 46 2.19 4.18 3.30
CA ALA A 46 1.17 3.18 3.01
C ALA A 46 1.37 1.93 3.89
N SER A 47 2.62 1.45 3.97
CA SER A 47 2.97 0.33 4.84
C SER A 47 2.72 0.64 6.32
N ALA A 48 3.15 1.81 6.82
CA ALA A 48 2.94 2.23 8.20
C ALA A 48 1.46 2.37 8.59
N LYS A 49 0.57 2.52 7.60
CA LYS A 49 -0.87 2.65 7.76
C LYS A 49 -1.65 1.40 7.35
N ASP A 50 -0.94 0.32 7.01
CA ASP A 50 -1.53 -0.95 6.60
C ASP A 50 -2.50 -0.81 5.42
N ILE A 51 -2.23 0.12 4.50
CA ILE A 51 -3.00 0.33 3.27
C ILE A 51 -2.18 -0.09 2.03
N PRO A 52 -2.81 -0.58 0.96
CA PRO A 52 -2.14 -0.79 -0.32
C PRO A 52 -1.51 0.50 -0.85
N LEU A 53 -0.33 0.41 -1.48
CA LEU A 53 0.31 1.57 -2.11
C LEU A 53 -0.58 2.15 -3.22
N GLU A 54 -1.28 1.29 -3.97
CA GLU A 54 -2.22 1.73 -5.01
C GLU A 54 -3.35 2.59 -4.45
N ASP A 55 -3.92 2.21 -3.31
CA ASP A 55 -4.94 2.99 -2.61
C ASP A 55 -4.37 4.34 -2.18
N PHE A 56 -3.18 4.36 -1.57
CA PHE A 56 -2.54 5.61 -1.18
C PHE A 56 -2.31 6.55 -2.38
N LEU A 57 -1.81 6.03 -3.51
CA LEU A 57 -1.58 6.82 -4.71
C LEU A 57 -2.89 7.28 -5.36
N ALA A 58 -3.94 6.43 -5.33
CA ALA A 58 -5.27 6.79 -5.83
C ALA A 58 -5.89 7.93 -5.02
N TRP A 59 -5.65 7.97 -3.71
CA TRP A 59 -6.15 9.04 -2.83
C TRP A 59 -5.28 10.31 -2.86
N ASN A 60 -4.03 10.20 -3.32
CA ASN A 60 -3.05 11.29 -3.39
C ASN A 60 -2.41 11.37 -4.79
N PRO A 61 -3.20 11.59 -5.86
CA PRO A 61 -2.75 11.39 -7.24
C PRO A 61 -1.60 12.30 -7.67
N GLN A 62 -1.47 13.50 -7.07
CA GLN A 62 -0.37 14.40 -7.40
C GLN A 62 0.96 14.02 -6.76
N ALA A 63 1.00 13.05 -5.83
CA ALA A 63 2.26 12.45 -5.39
C ALA A 63 2.98 11.76 -6.56
N GLY A 64 2.20 11.32 -7.57
CA GLY A 64 2.67 10.66 -8.78
C GLY A 64 3.05 9.19 -8.56
N ASP A 65 3.06 8.41 -9.64
CA ASP A 65 3.32 6.96 -9.60
C ASP A 65 4.69 6.59 -9.00
N THR A 66 5.66 7.52 -9.07
CA THR A 66 7.00 7.35 -8.48
C THR A 66 7.14 7.99 -7.10
N CYS A 67 6.06 8.55 -6.55
CA CYS A 67 6.04 9.34 -5.33
C CYS A 67 6.92 10.61 -5.33
N ALA A 68 7.47 11.01 -6.48
CA ALA A 68 8.45 12.09 -6.57
C ALA A 68 7.89 13.48 -6.20
N ASN A 69 6.57 13.63 -6.19
CA ASN A 69 5.88 14.90 -5.94
C ASN A 69 5.16 14.93 -4.58
N LEU A 70 5.38 13.93 -3.72
CA LEU A 70 4.85 13.93 -2.36
C LEU A 70 5.49 15.08 -1.57
N LEU A 71 4.66 16.02 -1.09
CA LEU A 71 5.16 17.21 -0.41
C LEU A 71 5.33 16.96 1.09
N ALA A 72 6.52 17.21 1.63
CA ALA A 72 6.70 17.27 3.07
C ALA A 72 5.88 18.42 3.69
N ASP A 73 5.52 18.27 4.96
CA ASP A 73 4.74 19.22 5.75
C ASP A 73 3.32 19.50 5.20
N ALA A 74 2.81 18.63 4.34
CA ALA A 74 1.43 18.63 3.85
C ALA A 74 0.73 17.30 4.16
N TYR A 75 -0.57 17.37 4.43
CA TYR A 75 -1.38 16.22 4.82
C TYR A 75 -1.80 15.39 3.61
N ALA A 76 -1.41 14.12 3.60
CA ALA A 76 -1.84 13.10 2.64
C ALA A 76 -3.06 12.33 3.17
N CYS A 77 -3.86 11.81 2.27
CA CYS A 77 -4.98 10.93 2.60
C CYS A 77 -4.52 9.51 2.89
N ILE A 78 -5.00 8.92 3.97
CA ILE A 78 -4.70 7.52 4.35
C ILE A 78 -5.95 6.69 4.63
N SER A 79 -7.13 7.29 4.49
CA SER A 79 -8.41 6.56 4.45
C SER A 79 -9.48 7.42 3.79
N VAL A 80 -10.45 6.77 3.16
CA VAL A 80 -11.61 7.42 2.54
C VAL A 80 -12.91 6.85 3.09
N THR A 81 -13.97 7.66 3.05
CA THR A 81 -15.27 7.26 3.58
C THR A 81 -15.76 5.95 2.96
N GLY A 82 -16.01 4.96 3.83
CA GLY A 82 -16.52 3.65 3.45
C GLY A 82 -15.43 2.64 3.02
N HIS A 83 -14.15 3.01 3.08
CA HIS A 83 -13.05 2.07 2.92
C HIS A 83 -12.99 1.14 4.14
N THR A 84 -12.89 -0.15 3.87
CA THR A 84 -12.47 -1.14 4.88
C THR A 84 -11.08 -1.57 4.49
N PRO A 85 -10.04 -1.30 5.30
CA PRO A 85 -8.69 -1.67 4.94
C PRO A 85 -8.60 -3.18 4.73
N THR A 86 -8.18 -3.58 3.53
CA THR A 86 -7.70 -4.93 3.30
C THR A 86 -6.34 -5.02 3.98
N PRO A 87 -6.16 -5.90 4.98
CA PRO A 87 -4.89 -6.00 5.69
C PRO A 87 -3.77 -6.31 4.70
N THR A 88 -2.73 -5.50 4.68
CA THR A 88 -1.46 -5.82 4.00
C THR A 88 -0.64 -6.85 4.78
N LYS A 89 -1.09 -7.24 5.99
CA LYS A 89 -0.46 -8.26 6.82
C LYS A 89 -1.07 -9.65 6.53
N PRO A 90 -0.25 -10.68 6.26
CA PRO A 90 -0.72 -12.05 6.15
C PRO A 90 -1.36 -12.54 7.47
N SER A 91 -2.44 -13.31 7.34
CA SER A 91 -3.21 -13.88 8.46
C SER A 91 -2.40 -14.89 9.30
N ASN A 92 -1.23 -15.33 8.80
CA ASN A 92 -0.41 -16.39 9.38
C ASN A 92 0.42 -16.00 10.62
N GLY A 93 0.30 -14.76 11.11
CA GLY A 93 0.97 -14.32 12.35
C GLY A 93 2.48 -14.06 12.22
N ILE A 94 3.03 -14.11 11.00
CA ILE A 94 4.43 -13.77 10.71
C ILE A 94 4.54 -12.26 10.49
N GLU A 95 5.58 -11.62 11.05
CA GLU A 95 5.91 -10.24 10.71
C GLU A 95 6.56 -10.21 9.33
N THR A 96 5.80 -9.72 8.36
CA THR A 96 6.31 -9.55 7.01
C THR A 96 7.24 -8.34 6.92
N PRO A 97 8.45 -8.48 6.34
CA PRO A 97 9.34 -7.35 6.09
C PRO A 97 8.67 -6.32 5.19
N ARG A 98 8.63 -5.06 5.63
CA ARG A 98 8.11 -3.93 4.85
C ARG A 98 9.25 -3.28 4.05
N PRO A 99 9.00 -2.82 2.81
CA PRO A 99 7.72 -2.87 2.09
C PRO A 99 7.54 -4.16 1.28
N ILE A 100 6.30 -4.65 1.18
CA ILE A 100 5.94 -5.85 0.41
C ILE A 100 5.44 -5.52 -0.98
N GLN A 101 5.51 -6.50 -1.88
CA GLN A 101 4.85 -6.45 -3.17
C GLN A 101 3.32 -6.56 -2.99
N ASP A 102 2.59 -5.71 -3.69
CA ASP A 102 1.13 -5.81 -3.80
C ASP A 102 0.72 -7.13 -4.47
N GLY A 103 -0.38 -7.73 -4.03
CA GLY A 103 -0.79 -9.07 -4.50
C GLY A 103 0.08 -10.23 -3.97
N MET A 104 1.03 -9.98 -3.06
CA MET A 104 1.75 -11.08 -2.40
C MET A 104 0.77 -11.92 -1.57
N VAL A 105 0.89 -13.25 -1.71
CA VAL A 105 -0.02 -14.18 -1.03
C VAL A 105 0.06 -14.05 0.49
N ASP A 106 -1.10 -14.17 1.14
CA ASP A 106 -1.28 -14.02 2.59
C ASP A 106 -0.74 -15.19 3.42
N ASN A 107 -0.24 -16.23 2.75
CA ASN A 107 0.37 -17.40 3.36
C ASN A 107 1.90 -17.44 3.18
N CYS A 108 2.51 -16.35 2.70
CA CYS A 108 3.95 -16.27 2.59
C CYS A 108 4.62 -16.37 3.98
N ASN A 109 5.57 -17.29 4.12
CA ASN A 109 6.28 -17.55 5.37
C ASN A 109 7.80 -17.31 5.28
N LYS A 110 8.30 -17.01 4.08
CA LYS A 110 9.71 -16.72 3.82
C LYS A 110 9.82 -15.64 2.76
N PHE A 111 10.62 -14.63 3.07
CA PHE A 111 10.74 -13.39 2.30
C PHE A 111 12.16 -13.22 1.78
N HIS A 112 12.29 -12.65 0.59
CA HIS A 112 13.57 -12.34 -0.03
C HIS A 112 13.61 -10.87 -0.42
N PHE A 113 14.61 -10.12 0.06
CA PHE A 113 14.79 -8.72 -0.32
C PHE A 113 15.60 -8.65 -1.61
N VAL A 114 15.01 -8.10 -2.67
CA VAL A 114 15.65 -8.09 -3.99
C VAL A 114 16.74 -7.03 -4.04
N GLU A 115 17.98 -7.47 -4.27
CA GLU A 115 19.12 -6.57 -4.40
C GLU A 115 19.23 -5.95 -5.80
N SER A 116 19.92 -4.80 -5.88
CA SER A 116 20.13 -4.12 -7.16
C SER A 116 20.96 -5.00 -8.11
N GLY A 117 20.37 -5.37 -9.25
CA GLY A 117 21.02 -6.22 -10.26
C GLY A 117 20.75 -7.71 -10.08
N GLU A 118 20.00 -8.11 -9.07
CA GLU A 118 19.54 -9.48 -8.89
C GLU A 118 18.52 -9.88 -9.96
N THR A 119 18.43 -11.18 -10.23
CA THR A 119 17.60 -11.73 -11.30
C THR A 119 16.76 -12.89 -10.78
N CYS A 120 15.58 -13.12 -11.36
CA CYS A 120 14.73 -14.24 -10.96
C CYS A 120 15.45 -15.59 -10.98
N PRO A 121 16.31 -15.93 -11.97
CA PRO A 121 17.08 -17.16 -11.92
C PRO A 121 17.97 -17.32 -10.68
N ALA A 122 18.57 -16.24 -10.16
CA ALA A 122 19.38 -16.29 -8.94
C ALA A 122 18.52 -16.62 -7.71
N ILE A 123 17.34 -16.01 -7.59
CA ILE A 123 16.38 -16.25 -6.50
C ILE A 123 15.81 -17.68 -6.61
N GLN A 124 15.51 -18.14 -7.83
CA GLN A 124 15.06 -19.51 -8.06
C GLN A 124 16.10 -20.54 -7.61
N GLU A 125 17.38 -20.29 -7.91
CA GLU A 125 18.48 -21.15 -7.50
C GLU A 125 18.69 -21.13 -5.99
N GLU A 126 18.64 -19.95 -5.36
CA GLU A 126 18.83 -19.80 -3.91
C GLU A 126 17.74 -20.50 -3.09
N TYR A 127 16.49 -20.43 -3.56
CA TYR A 127 15.34 -20.98 -2.82
C TYR A 127 14.86 -22.34 -3.35
N GLU A 128 15.46 -22.85 -4.43
CA GLU A 128 15.05 -24.07 -5.13
C GLU A 128 13.58 -24.05 -5.60
N VAL A 129 13.13 -22.89 -6.08
CA VAL A 129 11.73 -22.64 -6.46
C VAL A 129 11.57 -22.48 -7.97
N SER A 130 10.39 -22.86 -8.48
CA SER A 130 10.07 -22.66 -9.89
C SER A 130 9.72 -21.19 -10.17
N LEU A 131 9.93 -20.74 -11.41
CA LEU A 131 9.50 -19.41 -11.84
C LEU A 131 7.98 -19.28 -11.74
N GLU A 132 7.25 -20.38 -11.96
CA GLU A 132 5.79 -20.44 -11.85
C GLU A 132 5.34 -20.18 -10.41
N ASP A 133 6.01 -20.80 -9.43
CA ASP A 133 5.72 -20.61 -8.02
C ASP A 133 6.05 -19.19 -7.55
N LEU A 134 7.21 -18.65 -7.93
CA LEU A 134 7.57 -17.26 -7.63
C LEU A 134 6.56 -16.26 -8.20
N VAL A 135 6.11 -16.47 -9.45
CA VAL A 135 5.08 -15.62 -10.08
C VAL A 135 3.73 -15.75 -9.38
N LYS A 136 3.35 -16.98 -8.99
CA LYS A 136 2.09 -17.27 -8.31
C LYS A 136 2.03 -16.67 -6.90
N TRP A 137 3.10 -16.73 -6.13
CA TRP A 137 3.12 -16.20 -4.75
C TRP A 137 3.23 -14.67 -4.69
N SER A 138 3.63 -14.07 -5.80
CA SER A 138 3.85 -12.62 -5.90
C SER A 138 2.82 -11.96 -6.82
N GLU A 139 1.69 -12.62 -7.09
CA GLU A 139 0.62 -12.32 -8.06
C GLU A 139 0.82 -11.06 -8.92
N TYR A 140 1.64 -11.15 -9.99
CA TYR A 140 1.91 -10.05 -10.92
C TYR A 140 1.65 -10.44 -12.39
N PRO A 141 0.82 -9.69 -13.15
CA PRO A 141 0.63 -9.92 -14.59
C PRO A 141 1.67 -9.23 -15.51
N ARG A 142 2.87 -8.86 -15.03
CA ARG A 142 3.82 -8.10 -15.89
C ARG A 142 5.31 -8.22 -15.56
N VAL A 143 5.81 -9.41 -15.21
CA VAL A 143 7.27 -9.68 -15.25
C VAL A 143 7.56 -10.48 -16.51
N LEU A 144 8.00 -9.76 -17.53
CA LEU A 144 8.45 -10.26 -18.82
C LEU A 144 9.66 -11.18 -18.65
N ASN A 145 9.85 -12.06 -19.63
CA ASN A 145 10.99 -12.98 -19.76
C ASN A 145 12.36 -12.31 -19.95
N THR A 146 12.51 -11.05 -19.55
CA THR A 146 13.69 -10.24 -19.78
C THR A 146 13.94 -9.39 -18.56
N ALA A 147 15.16 -9.54 -18.03
CA ALA A 147 15.69 -8.99 -16.80
C ALA A 147 15.67 -7.45 -16.72
N LEU A 148 14.49 -6.83 -16.65
CA LEU A 148 14.41 -5.37 -16.53
C LEU A 148 13.38 -4.94 -15.50
N LYS A 149 13.94 -4.57 -14.33
CA LYS A 149 13.32 -3.94 -13.16
C LYS A 149 12.34 -4.82 -12.40
N MET A 150 12.89 -5.64 -11.51
CA MET A 150 12.25 -5.81 -10.22
C MET A 150 12.17 -4.41 -9.58
N MET A 151 11.00 -3.78 -9.66
CA MET A 151 10.69 -2.57 -8.88
C MET A 151 10.31 -2.93 -7.44
N ALA A 152 10.55 -4.17 -7.02
CA ALA A 152 10.12 -4.75 -5.77
C ALA A 152 11.29 -4.80 -4.77
N ASN A 153 11.01 -4.45 -3.52
CA ASN A 153 11.98 -4.56 -2.43
C ASN A 153 11.89 -5.91 -1.72
N VAL A 154 10.74 -6.62 -1.73
CA VAL A 154 10.58 -7.94 -1.08
C VAL A 154 9.66 -8.86 -1.90
N VAL A 155 10.10 -10.08 -2.19
CA VAL A 155 9.31 -11.14 -2.85
C VAL A 155 9.06 -12.33 -1.92
N CYS A 156 7.99 -13.08 -2.19
CA CYS A 156 7.70 -14.31 -1.48
C CYS A 156 8.52 -15.47 -2.04
N ALA A 157 9.23 -16.18 -1.17
CA ALA A 157 10.06 -17.32 -1.55
C ALA A 157 9.81 -18.49 -0.59
N CYS A 158 8.62 -19.09 -0.69
CA CYS A 158 8.26 -20.27 0.11
C CYS A 158 9.18 -21.45 -0.24
N ALA A 159 9.65 -22.17 0.77
CA ALA A 159 10.32 -23.46 0.64
C ALA A 159 9.59 -24.49 1.50
#